data_AF-A0A8S0FLR2-F1
#
_entry.id   AF-A0A8S0FLR2-F1
#
_cell.length_a   1.000
_cell.length_b   1.000
_cell.length_c   1.000
_cell.angle_alpha   90.00
_cell.angle_beta   90.00
_cell.angle_gamma   90.00
#
_symmetry.space_group_name_H-M   'P 1'
#
loop_
_entity.id
_entity.type
_entity.pdbx_description
1 polymer ?
#
loop_
_entity_poly.entity_id
_entity_poly.type
_entity_poly.pdbx_seq_one_letter_code
_entity_poly.pdbx_strand_id
1 'polypeptide(L)'
;MLLINIVLLIVGIFMDMTPAVLIFTPIFLPIAQELGMDPVHFGIMMVANLCIGLLTPPVGSALFVGCSISGVKIQHLIKPLLPFYAALLITLMMITYIPQISLFIPQLLGLM
;
A
#
# COMPACT_ATOMS: atom_id res chain seq x y z
N MET A 1 11.67 6.71 5.62
CA MET A 1 11.02 5.56 4.96
C MET A 1 10.20 4.70 5.91
N LEU A 2 10.80 4.05 6.91
CA LEU A 2 10.08 3.10 7.79
C LEU A 2 8.91 3.73 8.57
N LEU A 3 9.09 4.96 9.08
CA LEU A 3 8.03 5.72 9.75
C LEU A 3 6.85 6.06 8.81
N ILE A 4 7.15 6.43 7.55
CA ILE A 4 6.13 6.77 6.53
C ILE A 4 5.30 5.52 6.20
N ASN A 5 5.93 4.37 5.99
CA ASN A 5 5.22 3.11 5.76
C ASN A 5 4.32 2.71 6.94
N ILE A 6 4.81 2.84 8.17
CA ILE A 6 4.01 2.51 9.37
C ILE A 6 2.78 3.42 9.46
N VAL A 7 2.96 4.73 9.27
CA VAL A 7 1.83 5.68 9.28
C VAL A 7 0.84 5.37 8.17
N LEU A 8 1.31 5.10 6.95
CA LEU A 8 0.45 4.77 5.81
C LEU A 8 -0.30 3.46 5.98
N LEU A 9 0.30 2.43 6.60
CA LEU A 9 -0.38 1.18 6.93
C LEU A 9 -1.50 1.38 7.97
N ILE A 10 -1.24 2.17 9.00
CA ILE A 10 -2.26 2.50 10.02
C ILE A 10 -3.39 3.31 9.40
N VAL A 11 -3.07 4.28 8.55
CA VAL A 11 -4.07 5.10 7.83
C VAL A 11 -4.92 4.24 6.90
N GLY A 12 -4.29 3.39 6.08
CA GLY A 12 -4.99 2.56 5.10
C GLY A 12 -5.94 1.55 5.73
N ILE A 13 -5.73 1.24 7.01
CA ILE A 13 -6.63 0.40 7.82
C ILE A 13 -7.97 1.11 8.11
N PHE A 14 -7.99 2.43 8.27
CA PHE A 14 -9.17 3.20 8.68
C PHE A 14 -9.84 3.97 7.54
N MET A 15 -9.09 4.25 6.47
CA MET A 15 -9.48 5.18 5.42
C MET A 15 -9.40 4.52 4.06
N ASP A 16 -10.41 4.78 3.21
CA ASP A 16 -10.41 4.29 1.83
C ASP A 16 -9.20 4.86 1.04
N MET A 17 -8.73 4.12 0.03
CA MET A 17 -7.54 4.48 -0.74
C MET A 17 -7.64 5.88 -1.34
N THR A 18 -8.80 6.23 -1.91
CA THR A 18 -9.00 7.52 -2.60
C THR A 18 -8.78 8.72 -1.70
N PRO A 19 -9.51 8.86 -0.57
CA PRO A 19 -9.34 10.02 0.30
C PRO A 19 -7.99 9.99 1.03
N ALA A 20 -7.41 8.81 1.32
CA ALA A 20 -6.07 8.73 1.89
C ALA A 20 -5.01 9.30 0.95
N VAL A 21 -5.01 8.90 -0.34
CA VAL A 21 -4.08 9.46 -1.34
C VAL A 21 -4.23 10.98 -1.44
N LEU A 22 -5.46 11.50 -1.50
CA LEU A 22 -5.70 12.95 -1.64
C LEU A 22 -5.17 13.77 -0.46
N ILE A 23 -5.25 13.25 0.76
CA ILE A 23 -4.78 13.95 1.97
C ILE A 23 -3.27 13.79 2.14
N PHE A 24 -2.77 12.56 2.00
CA PHE A 24 -1.39 12.24 2.38
C PHE A 24 -0.37 12.55 1.29
N THR A 25 -0.77 12.60 0.01
CA THR A 25 0.13 13.01 -1.07
C THR A 25 0.73 14.40 -0.83
N PRO A 26 -0.06 15.48 -0.66
CA PRO A 26 0.53 16.82 -0.48
C PRO A 26 1.31 16.97 0.84
N ILE A 27 1.05 16.11 1.84
CA ILE A 27 1.74 16.14 3.13
C ILE A 27 3.10 15.43 3.05
N PHE A 28 3.14 14.24 2.46
CA PHE A 28 4.33 13.39 2.46
C PHE A 28 5.19 13.51 1.19
N LEU A 29 4.63 13.90 0.05
CA LEU A 29 5.40 14.11 -1.18
C LEU A 29 6.56 15.10 -1.04
N PRO A 30 6.39 16.31 -0.43
CA PRO A 30 7.53 17.23 -0.28
C PRO A 30 8.62 16.64 0.63
N ILE A 31 8.25 15.95 1.70
CA ILE A 31 9.18 15.27 2.62
C ILE A 31 9.92 14.14 1.88
N ALA A 32 9.21 13.37 1.06
CA ALA A 32 9.79 12.32 0.22
C ALA A 32 10.81 12.88 -0.77
N GLN A 33 10.50 14.00 -1.43
CA GLN A 33 11.39 14.67 -2.37
C GLN A 33 12.63 15.25 -1.67
N GLU A 34 12.50 15.84 -0.48
CA GLU A 34 13.62 16.30 0.35
C GLU A 34 14.56 15.16 0.76
N LEU A 35 14.01 13.96 0.94
CA LEU A 35 14.78 12.73 1.21
C LEU A 35 15.40 12.11 -0.05
N GLY A 36 15.30 12.77 -1.21
CA GLY A 36 15.88 12.34 -2.48
C GLY A 36 15.10 11.24 -3.19
N MET A 37 13.83 11.04 -2.84
CA MET A 37 13.01 9.98 -3.40
C MET A 37 12.19 10.47 -4.60
N ASP A 38 12.13 9.65 -5.64
CA ASP A 38 11.37 9.95 -6.84
C ASP A 38 9.84 10.00 -6.56
N PRO A 39 9.09 10.98 -7.10
CA PRO A 39 7.64 11.10 -6.90
C PRO A 39 6.84 9.88 -7.36
N VAL A 40 7.24 9.23 -8.45
CA VAL A 40 6.58 8.03 -8.98
C VAL A 40 6.82 6.87 -8.03
N HIS A 41 8.06 6.72 -7.55
CA HIS A 41 8.39 5.71 -6.55
C HIS A 41 7.58 5.90 -5.26
N PHE A 42 7.50 7.13 -4.76
CA PHE A 42 6.67 7.48 -3.60
C PHE A 42 5.20 7.13 -3.82
N GLY A 43 4.63 7.50 -4.97
CA GLY A 43 3.25 7.19 -5.30
C GLY A 43 2.98 5.68 -5.28
N ILE A 44 3.85 4.88 -5.91
CA ILE A 44 3.72 3.42 -5.94
C ILE A 44 3.80 2.83 -4.53
N MET A 45 4.78 3.25 -3.72
CA MET A 45 4.92 2.81 -2.33
C MET A 45 3.66 3.18 -1.51
N MET A 46 3.14 4.39 -1.66
CA MET A 46 1.98 4.85 -0.91
C MET A 46 0.72 4.07 -1.28
N VAL A 47 0.47 3.86 -2.57
CA VAL A 47 -0.63 3.02 -3.06
C VAL A 47 -0.50 1.59 -2.51
N ALA A 48 0.70 1.00 -2.54
CA ALA A 48 0.93 -0.34 -2.01
C ALA A 48 0.61 -0.44 -0.51
N ASN A 49 1.03 0.53 0.32
CA ASN A 49 0.68 0.57 1.74
C ASN A 49 -0.83 0.64 1.97
N LEU A 50 -1.52 1.52 1.22
CA LEU A 50 -2.96 1.71 1.37
C LEU A 50 -3.75 0.48 0.93
N CYS A 51 -3.35 -0.20 -0.15
CA CYS A 51 -3.97 -1.46 -0.58
C CYS A 51 -3.84 -2.56 0.48
N ILE A 52 -2.69 -2.65 1.15
CA ILE A 52 -2.51 -3.61 2.27
C ILE A 52 -3.42 -3.23 3.44
N GLY A 53 -3.60 -1.94 3.71
CA GLY A 53 -4.54 -1.43 4.70
C GLY A 53 -6.00 -1.85 4.42
N LEU A 54 -6.45 -1.74 3.16
CA LEU A 54 -7.81 -2.12 2.75
C LEU A 54 -8.11 -3.61 2.85
N LEU A 55 -7.07 -4.44 2.81
CA LEU A 55 -7.19 -5.88 3.04
C LEU A 55 -7.25 -6.16 4.54
N THR A 56 -6.42 -5.50 5.34
CA THR A 56 -6.19 -5.81 6.76
C THR A 56 -7.46 -5.61 7.61
N PRO A 57 -7.85 -6.54 8.50
CA PRO A 57 -9.08 -6.42 9.30
C PRO A 57 -8.90 -5.43 10.46
N PRO A 58 -9.28 -4.15 10.28
CA PRO A 58 -10.32 -3.50 11.14
C PRO A 58 -11.49 -2.83 10.38
N VAL A 59 -11.25 -2.21 9.20
CA VAL A 59 -12.30 -1.71 8.28
C VAL A 59 -12.38 -2.57 7.03
N GLY A 60 -11.23 -3.05 6.53
CA GLY A 60 -11.10 -4.18 5.60
C GLY A 60 -12.05 -4.17 4.40
N SER A 61 -12.37 -3.00 3.84
CA SER A 61 -13.50 -2.83 2.90
C SER A 61 -13.44 -3.80 1.72
N ALA A 62 -12.27 -3.98 1.12
CA ALA A 62 -12.05 -4.96 0.04
C ALA A 62 -12.25 -6.41 0.53
N LEU A 63 -11.77 -6.73 1.72
CA LEU A 63 -11.97 -8.02 2.36
C LEU A 63 -13.46 -8.29 2.65
N PHE A 64 -14.20 -7.31 3.17
CA PHE A 64 -15.65 -7.42 3.45
C PHE A 64 -16.47 -7.58 2.17
N VAL A 65 -16.12 -6.84 1.10
CA VAL A 65 -16.77 -7.01 -0.22
C VAL A 65 -16.51 -8.42 -0.76
N GLY A 66 -15.28 -8.92 -0.65
CA GLY A 66 -14.95 -10.31 -1.03
C GLY A 66 -15.73 -11.35 -0.22
N CYS A 67 -15.91 -11.13 1.08
CA CYS A 67 -16.75 -11.99 1.94
C CYS A 67 -18.23 -11.96 1.53
N SER A 68 -18.75 -10.77 1.20
CA SER A 68 -20.15 -10.57 0.79
C SER A 68 -20.47 -11.33 -0.50
N ILE A 69 -19.55 -11.32 -1.48
CA ILE A 69 -19.71 -12.02 -2.76
C ILE A 69 -19.52 -13.54 -2.59
N SER A 70 -18.55 -13.96 -1.76
CA SER A 70 -18.23 -15.39 -1.56
C SER A 70 -19.13 -16.12 -0.56
N GLY A 71 -19.87 -15.39 0.28
CA GLY A 71 -20.69 -15.96 1.36
C GLY A 71 -19.89 -16.54 2.54
N VAL A 72 -18.55 -16.42 2.52
CA VAL A 72 -17.67 -16.95 3.56
C VAL A 72 -17.49 -15.90 4.66
N LYS A 73 -17.59 -16.33 5.93
CA LYS A 73 -17.35 -15.44 7.08
C LYS A 73 -15.88 -15.00 7.12
N ILE A 74 -15.63 -13.74 7.44
CA ILE A 74 -14.29 -13.14 7.52
C ILE A 74 -13.31 -13.95 8.39
N GLN A 75 -13.81 -14.55 9.48
CA GLN A 75 -13.04 -15.37 10.41
C GLN A 75 -12.40 -16.60 9.74
N HIS A 76 -13.07 -17.16 8.72
CA HIS A 76 -12.56 -18.30 7.95
C HIS A 76 -11.59 -17.87 6.85
N LEU A 77 -11.59 -16.58 6.47
CA LEU A 77 -10.70 -16.02 5.45
C LEU A 77 -9.38 -15.51 6.04
N ILE A 78 -9.37 -15.05 7.30
CA ILE A 78 -8.15 -14.51 7.95
C ILE A 78 -7.00 -15.53 7.93
N LYS A 79 -7.25 -16.80 8.31
CA LYS A 79 -6.19 -17.84 8.35
C LYS A 79 -5.58 -18.13 6.97
N PRO A 80 -6.38 -18.41 5.93
CA PRO A 80 -5.86 -18.58 4.56
C PRO A 80 -5.17 -17.34 3.98
N LEU A 81 -5.54 -16.14 4.44
CA LEU A 81 -4.96 -14.89 3.95
C LEU A 81 -3.61 -14.54 4.57
N LEU A 82 -3.25 -15.10 5.73
CA LEU A 82 -1.94 -14.87 6.38
C LEU A 82 -0.73 -15.05 5.45
N PRO A 83 -0.60 -16.14 4.65
CA PRO A 83 0.51 -16.27 3.70
C PRO A 83 0.50 -15.18 2.62
N PHE A 84 -0.68 -14.70 2.20
CA PHE A 84 -0.79 -13.58 1.25
C PHE A 84 -0.37 -12.27 1.89
N TYR A 85 -0.74 -12.00 3.15
CA TYR A 85 -0.24 -10.83 3.88
C TYR A 85 1.29 -10.84 4.01
N ALA A 86 1.88 -12.01 4.29
CA ALA A 86 3.33 -12.13 4.34
C ALA A 86 3.97 -11.78 2.99
N ALA A 87 3.42 -12.29 1.88
CA ALA A 87 3.90 -11.96 0.54
C ALA A 87 3.76 -10.46 0.23
N LEU A 88 2.64 -9.85 0.61
CA LEU A 88 2.38 -8.41 0.44
C LEU A 88 3.36 -7.55 1.25
N LEU A 89 3.63 -7.91 2.51
CA LEU A 89 4.61 -7.21 3.35
C LEU A 89 6.03 -7.35 2.81
N ILE A 90 6.42 -8.53 2.33
CA ILE A 90 7.73 -8.73 1.68
C ILE A 90 7.82 -7.85 0.43
N THR A 91 6.76 -7.82 -0.38
CA THR A 91 6.70 -7.00 -1.59
C THR A 91 6.78 -5.51 -1.27
N LEU A 92 6.09 -5.07 -0.23
CA LEU A 92 6.15 -3.69 0.25
C LEU A 92 7.57 -3.31 0.70
N MET A 93 8.25 -4.20 1.42
CA MET A 93 9.63 -3.99 1.84
C MET A 93 10.56 -3.93 0.62
N MET A 94 10.39 -4.83 -0.34
CA MET A 94 11.16 -4.80 -1.59
C MET A 94 10.95 -3.49 -2.35
N ILE A 95 9.71 -3.03 -2.51
CA ILE A 95 9.41 -1.74 -3.12
C ILE A 95 10.10 -0.62 -2.33
N THR A 96 9.92 -0.54 -1.02
CA THR A 96 10.46 0.54 -0.17
C THR A 96 11.99 0.69 -0.28
N TYR A 97 12.73 -0.41 -0.38
CA TYR A 97 14.19 -0.38 -0.36
C TYR A 97 14.84 -0.50 -1.74
N ILE A 98 14.11 -1.00 -2.74
CA ILE A 98 14.64 -1.24 -4.09
C ILE A 98 13.83 -0.38 -5.08
N PRO A 99 14.23 0.89 -5.28
CA PRO A 99 13.51 1.81 -6.15
C PRO A 99 13.43 1.31 -7.59
N GLN A 100 14.41 0.53 -8.06
CA GLN A 100 14.35 -0.07 -9.40
C GLN A 100 13.10 -0.94 -9.61
N ILE A 101 12.53 -1.59 -8.59
CA ILE A 101 11.31 -2.40 -8.78
C ILE A 101 10.14 -1.51 -9.26
N SER A 102 10.05 -0.30 -8.74
CA SER A 102 9.02 0.66 -9.13
C SER A 102 9.39 1.47 -10.37
N LEU A 103 10.68 1.78 -10.52
CA LEU A 103 11.18 2.70 -11.53
C LEU A 103 11.61 2.01 -12.83
N PHE A 104 11.80 0.70 -12.84
CA PHE A 104 12.26 -0.05 -14.02
C PHE A 104 11.29 0.06 -15.20
N ILE A 105 9.99 -0.11 -14.97
CA ILE A 105 8.98 -0.02 -16.04
C ILE A 105 8.87 1.43 -16.57
N PRO A 106 8.74 2.47 -15.73
CA PRO A 106 8.74 3.85 -16.22
C PRO A 106 10.02 4.23 -16.98
N GLN A 107 11.20 3.78 -16.54
CA GLN A 107 12.47 3.97 -17.26
C GLN A 107 12.47 3.29 -18.62
N LEU A 108 12.01 2.04 -18.70
CA LEU A 108 11.96 1.27 -19.94
C LEU A 108 11.01 1.88 -20.97
N LEU A 109 9.93 2.53 -20.52
CA LEU A 109 8.95 3.20 -21.35
C LEU A 109 9.31 4.67 -21.66
N GLY A 110 10.43 5.19 -21.13
CA GLY A 110 10.86 6.58 -21.33
C GLY A 110 9.94 7.63 -20.68
N LEU A 111 9.28 7.26 -19.58
CA LEU A 111 8.32 8.11 -18.83
C LEU A 111 8.98 8.89 -17.67
N MET A 112 10.30 8.80 -17.52
CA MET A 112 11.15 9.54 -16.58
C MET A 112 12.23 10.30 -17.34
#